data_AF-A0A3R6ZIR3-F1
#
_entry.id   AF-A0A3R6ZIR3-F1
#
_cell.length_a   1.000
_cell.length_b   1.000
_cell.length_c   1.000
_cell.angle_alpha   90.00
_cell.angle_beta   90.00
_cell.angle_gamma   90.00
#
_symmetry.space_group_name_H-M   'P 1'
#
loop_
_entity.id
_entity.type
_entity.pdbx_description
1 polymer ?
#
loop_
_entity_poly.entity_id
_entity_poly.type
_entity_poly.pdbx_seq_one_letter_code
_entity_poly.pdbx_strand_id
1 'polypeptide(L)'
;MTGLQHQAQLIRNLILDWKYRASTEDGMVIMAQNLLNLLWRSVRLLLVPDVFFRFFAAVVSLQVLFELGAAARRAGLKLLLQCSAKGRQRLKLHTAMERATTLEKRSALGQELDVLEGHDKWRNDPSSGLFLYERVQRKIAMYRRLQSERDIMGIMFSLRAGLLRKHWGLGNPRLYGVSHVGTKHVVDEYMEAVLTSMDLVLQSRGSRSSHTLAKPHDDDDALSLDNKLAFFSETRHAFGRSALMLSGGGGLGLYHTGIVKTLVEEGLLPTVLSGSSAGSIVAGCVGVRTDEELSEVHWTCCRLVWAF
;
A
#
# COMPACT_ATOMS: atom_id res chain seq x y z
N MET A 1 48.75 30.58 3.30
CA MET A 1 47.91 29.47 3.79
C MET A 1 46.74 29.28 2.85
N THR A 2 46.53 28.09 2.31
CA THR A 2 45.40 27.84 1.39
C THR A 2 44.08 27.94 2.17
N GLY A 3 42.97 28.30 1.50
CA GLY A 3 41.66 28.45 2.15
C GLY A 3 41.22 27.22 2.97
N LEU A 4 41.66 26.03 2.55
CA LEU A 4 41.45 24.75 3.22
C LEU A 4 42.22 24.61 4.56
N GLN A 5 43.46 25.11 4.64
CA GLN A 5 44.26 25.05 5.88
C GLN A 5 43.63 25.91 6.98
N HIS A 6 43.06 27.05 6.60
CA HIS A 6 42.42 27.96 7.53
C HIS A 6 41.05 27.42 8.00
N GLN A 7 40.34 26.69 7.14
CA GLN A 7 39.10 25.99 7.49
C GLN A 7 39.36 24.82 8.45
N ALA A 8 40.42 24.04 8.23
CA ALA A 8 40.84 22.99 9.16
C ALA A 8 41.20 23.56 10.55
N GLN A 9 41.80 24.74 10.60
CA GLN A 9 42.12 25.43 11.85
C GLN A 9 40.85 25.91 12.58
N LEU A 10 39.84 26.42 11.86
CA LEU A 10 38.55 26.79 12.44
C LEU A 10 37.77 25.58 12.99
N ILE A 11 37.80 24.44 12.28
CA ILE A 11 37.19 23.19 12.77
C ILE A 11 37.90 22.72 14.05
N ARG A 12 39.23 22.78 14.08
CA ARG A 12 40.01 22.43 15.27
C ARG A 12 39.69 23.34 16.45
N ASN A 13 39.53 24.65 16.22
CA ASN A 13 39.13 25.59 17.27
C ASN A 13 37.71 25.32 17.77
N LEU A 14 36.77 24.99 16.88
CA LEU A 14 35.40 24.63 17.25
C LEU A 14 35.35 23.35 18.12
N ILE A 15 36.17 22.34 17.79
CA ILE A 15 36.29 21.11 18.59
C ILE A 15 36.87 21.40 19.98
N LEU A 16 37.85 22.29 20.06
CA LEU A 16 38.46 22.70 21.33
C LEU A 16 37.49 23.54 22.19
N ASP A 17 36.76 24.48 21.58
CA ASP A 17 35.74 25.27 22.25
C ASP A 17 34.58 24.38 22.74
N TRP A 18 34.16 23.39 21.95
CA TRP A 18 33.16 22.41 22.39
C TRP A 18 33.65 21.56 23.56
N LYS A 19 34.94 21.15 23.56
CA LYS A 19 35.50 20.30 24.61
C LYS A 19 35.75 21.04 25.94
N TYR A 20 36.11 22.33 25.90
CA TYR A 20 36.57 23.07 27.08
C TYR A 20 35.68 24.25 27.49
N ARG A 21 34.75 24.70 26.65
CA ARG A 21 33.94 25.91 26.87
C ARG A 21 32.43 25.72 26.67
N ALA A 22 31.97 24.49 26.38
CA ALA A 22 30.54 24.22 26.19
C ALA A 22 29.67 24.32 27.47
N SER A 23 30.28 24.40 28.66
CA SER A 23 29.55 24.48 29.93
C SER A 23 29.35 25.91 30.46
N THR A 24 29.90 26.93 29.79
CA THR A 24 29.75 28.34 30.17
C THR A 24 28.91 29.10 29.14
N GLU A 25 28.04 30.02 29.60
CA GLU A 25 27.19 30.82 28.70
C GLU A 25 28.01 31.62 27.69
N ASP A 26 29.12 32.23 28.12
CA ASP A 26 30.03 32.97 27.24
C ASP A 26 30.71 32.06 26.20
N GLY A 27 30.99 30.80 26.57
CA GLY A 27 31.60 29.82 25.68
C GLY A 27 30.65 29.37 24.56
N MET A 28 29.35 29.26 24.87
CA MET A 28 28.31 28.94 23.89
C MET A 28 28.15 30.03 22.83
N VAL A 29 28.25 31.31 23.22
CA VAL A 29 28.19 32.45 22.28
C VAL A 29 29.38 32.43 21.32
N ILE A 30 30.60 32.20 21.83
CA ILE A 30 31.81 32.11 21.02
C ILE A 30 31.73 30.91 20.06
N MET A 31 31.23 29.77 20.52
CA MET A 31 31.05 28.59 19.68
C MET A 31 30.03 28.83 18.56
N ALA A 32 28.92 29.51 18.84
CA ALA A 32 27.91 29.87 17.85
C ALA A 32 28.49 30.82 16.78
N GLN A 33 29.28 31.82 17.18
CA GLN A 33 29.96 32.73 16.25
C GLN A 33 30.99 32.01 15.36
N ASN A 34 31.78 31.10 15.95
CA ASN A 34 32.75 30.30 15.21
C ASN A 34 32.08 29.33 14.22
N LEU A 35 30.94 28.73 14.62
CA LEU A 35 30.13 27.89 13.74
C LEU A 35 29.53 28.69 12.58
N LEU A 36 28.96 29.87 12.86
CA LEU A 36 28.39 30.74 11.82
C LEU A 36 29.47 31.18 10.82
N ASN A 37 30.65 31.55 11.31
CA ASN A 37 31.79 31.89 10.45
C ASN A 37 32.27 30.70 9.60
N LEU A 38 32.25 29.49 10.15
CA LEU A 38 32.58 28.27 9.41
C LEU A 38 31.53 27.99 8.32
N LEU A 39 30.24 28.10 8.63
CA LEU A 39 29.14 27.91 7.69
C LEU A 39 29.19 28.93 6.56
N TRP A 40 29.34 30.22 6.90
CA TRP A 40 29.43 31.30 5.91
C TRP A 40 30.60 31.12 4.95
N ARG A 41 31.77 30.71 5.46
CA ARG A 41 32.94 30.42 4.62
C ARG A 41 32.78 29.16 3.79
N SER A 42 32.11 28.14 4.31
CA SER A 42 31.80 26.91 3.56
C SER A 42 30.88 27.22 2.38
N VAL A 43 29.88 28.07 2.59
CA VAL A 43 29.01 28.60 1.52
C VAL A 43 29.83 29.42 0.51
N ARG A 44 30.72 30.29 0.98
CA ARG A 44 31.60 31.10 0.10
C ARG A 44 32.57 30.26 -0.73
N LEU A 45 33.06 29.15 -0.19
CA LEU A 45 33.90 28.18 -0.91
C LEU A 45 33.11 27.39 -1.95
N LEU A 46 31.87 27.02 -1.64
CA LEU A 46 30.93 26.44 -2.60
C LEU A 46 30.49 27.44 -3.69
N LEU A 47 30.58 28.74 -3.44
CA LEU A 47 30.34 29.79 -4.44
C LEU A 47 31.53 30.02 -5.39
N VAL A 48 32.70 29.45 -5.10
CA VAL A 48 33.83 29.46 -6.05
C VAL A 48 33.51 28.45 -7.15
N PRO A 49 33.32 28.90 -8.42
CA PRO A 49 32.85 28.03 -9.49
C PRO A 49 33.69 26.76 -9.63
N ASP A 50 35.02 26.88 -9.60
CA ASP A 50 35.93 25.73 -9.75
C ASP A 50 35.78 24.68 -8.65
N VAL A 51 35.54 25.11 -7.40
CA VAL A 51 35.39 24.19 -6.27
C VAL A 51 34.04 23.49 -6.33
N PHE A 52 32.97 24.25 -6.61
CA PHE A 52 31.63 23.72 -6.84
C PHE A 52 31.63 22.66 -7.95
N PHE A 53 32.19 22.99 -9.13
CA PHE A 53 32.21 22.07 -10.27
C PHE A 53 32.99 20.79 -9.96
N ARG A 54 34.08 20.85 -9.20
CA ARG A 54 34.82 19.65 -8.78
C ARG A 54 34.01 18.76 -7.85
N PHE A 55 33.33 19.32 -6.86
CA PHE A 55 32.46 18.55 -5.96
C PHE A 55 31.23 18.01 -6.68
N PHE A 56 30.60 18.82 -7.52
CA PHE A 56 29.47 18.40 -8.36
C PHE A 56 29.86 17.27 -9.29
N ALA A 57 30.98 17.40 -10.01
CA ALA A 57 31.50 16.36 -10.89
C ALA A 57 31.84 15.08 -10.12
N ALA A 58 32.43 15.18 -8.92
CA ALA A 58 32.73 14.02 -8.08
C ALA A 58 31.46 13.29 -7.62
N VAL A 59 30.44 14.04 -7.16
CA VAL A 59 29.15 13.48 -6.73
C VAL A 59 28.41 12.84 -7.90
N VAL A 60 28.34 13.51 -9.06
CA VAL A 60 27.72 12.97 -10.27
C VAL A 60 28.48 11.71 -10.73
N SER A 61 29.81 11.74 -10.73
CA SER A 61 30.62 10.56 -11.10
C SER A 61 30.39 9.39 -10.16
N LEU A 62 30.31 9.63 -8.85
CA LEU A 62 30.01 8.60 -7.86
C LEU A 62 28.60 8.04 -8.04
N GLN A 63 27.60 8.90 -8.31
CA GLN A 63 26.24 8.48 -8.60
C GLN A 63 26.18 7.62 -9.87
N VAL A 64 26.88 8.03 -10.93
CA VAL A 64 26.97 7.27 -12.18
C VAL A 64 27.64 5.91 -11.94
N LEU A 65 28.74 5.86 -11.19
CA LEU A 65 29.41 4.61 -10.82
C LEU A 65 28.50 3.68 -10.01
N PHE A 66 27.72 4.22 -9.07
CA PHE A 66 26.75 3.46 -8.29
C PHE A 66 25.68 2.82 -9.18
N GLU A 67 25.10 3.59 -10.10
CA GLU A 67 24.10 3.12 -11.06
C GLU A 67 24.67 2.09 -12.05
N LEU A 68 25.88 2.32 -12.57
CA LEU A 68 26.57 1.36 -13.43
C LEU A 68 26.86 0.05 -12.69
N GLY A 69 27.31 0.12 -11.43
CA GLY A 69 27.52 -1.05 -10.59
C GLY A 69 26.22 -1.79 -10.27
N ALA A 70 25.10 -1.09 -10.10
CA ALA A 70 23.78 -1.70 -9.95
C ALA A 70 23.32 -2.37 -11.25
N ALA A 71 23.51 -1.73 -12.41
CA ALA A 71 23.22 -2.27 -13.72
C ALA A 71 24.03 -3.53 -14.03
N ALA A 72 25.34 -3.50 -13.77
CA ALA A 72 26.23 -4.65 -13.93
C ALA A 72 25.80 -5.84 -13.05
N ARG A 73 25.43 -5.59 -11.78
CA ARG A 73 24.88 -6.62 -10.89
C ARG A 73 23.58 -7.22 -11.41
N ARG A 74 22.66 -6.39 -11.91
CA ARG A 74 21.40 -6.85 -12.54
C ARG A 74 21.67 -7.71 -13.78
N ALA A 75 22.60 -7.29 -14.64
CA ALA A 75 22.99 -8.03 -15.84
C ALA A 75 23.64 -9.37 -15.49
N GLY A 76 24.57 -9.39 -14.53
CA GLY A 76 25.21 -10.61 -14.04
C GLY A 76 24.20 -11.59 -13.44
N LEU A 77 23.25 -11.11 -12.63
CA LEU A 77 22.19 -11.94 -12.06
C LEU A 77 21.29 -12.53 -13.15
N LYS A 78 20.90 -11.75 -14.17
CA LYS A 78 20.13 -12.25 -15.32
C LYS A 78 20.88 -13.34 -16.07
N LEU A 79 22.19 -13.16 -16.32
CA LEU A 79 23.02 -14.15 -16.99
C LEU A 79 23.10 -15.45 -16.16
N LEU A 80 23.31 -15.35 -14.85
CA LEU A 80 23.32 -16.50 -13.94
C LEU A 80 21.97 -17.23 -13.92
N LEU A 81 20.86 -16.50 -13.88
CA LEU A 81 19.52 -17.09 -13.95
C LEU A 81 19.28 -17.79 -15.29
N GLN A 82 19.82 -17.27 -16.40
CA GLN A 82 19.72 -17.90 -17.72
C GLN A 82 20.45 -19.26 -17.80
N CYS A 83 21.45 -19.50 -16.95
CA CYS A 83 22.16 -20.78 -16.89
C CYS A 83 21.26 -21.92 -16.36
N SER A 84 20.23 -21.62 -15.57
CA SER A 84 19.29 -22.63 -15.02
C SER A 84 17.98 -22.69 -15.81
N ALA A 85 17.44 -23.89 -16.02
CA ALA A 85 16.11 -24.07 -16.64
C ALA A 85 15.01 -23.34 -15.84
N LYS A 86 15.05 -23.44 -14.50
CA LYS A 86 14.12 -22.72 -13.62
C LYS A 86 14.31 -21.20 -13.72
N GLY A 87 15.55 -20.72 -13.82
CA GLY A 87 15.83 -19.29 -13.94
C GLY A 87 15.39 -18.70 -15.29
N ARG A 88 15.52 -19.45 -16.39
CA ARG A 88 14.96 -19.07 -17.70
C ARG A 88 13.44 -18.98 -17.67
N GLN A 89 12.78 -19.97 -17.07
CA GLN A 89 11.32 -19.96 -16.91
C GLN A 89 10.86 -18.77 -16.07
N ARG A 90 11.54 -18.49 -14.96
CA ARG A 90 11.29 -17.32 -14.11
C ARG A 90 11.38 -16.01 -14.88
N LEU A 91 12.45 -15.84 -15.66
CA LEU A 91 12.64 -14.63 -16.47
C LEU A 91 11.54 -14.49 -17.54
N LYS A 92 11.18 -15.60 -18.21
CA LYS A 92 10.10 -15.63 -19.20
C LYS A 92 8.76 -15.21 -18.59
N LEU A 93 8.41 -15.73 -17.42
CA LEU A 93 7.18 -15.39 -16.71
C LEU A 93 7.18 -13.92 -16.26
N HIS A 94 8.27 -13.42 -15.68
CA HIS A 94 8.39 -12.00 -15.32
C HIS A 94 8.20 -11.08 -16.53
N THR A 95 8.90 -11.34 -17.63
CA THR A 95 8.76 -10.53 -18.85
C THR A 95 7.36 -10.64 -19.47
N ALA A 96 6.72 -11.81 -19.40
CA ALA A 96 5.34 -11.97 -19.85
C ALA A 96 4.35 -11.19 -18.96
N MET A 97 4.59 -11.17 -17.64
CA MET A 97 3.76 -10.47 -16.66
C MET A 97 3.88 -8.95 -16.78
N GLU A 98 5.08 -8.42 -17.07
CA GLU A 98 5.32 -7.00 -17.39
C GLU A 98 4.61 -6.56 -18.67
N ARG A 99 4.48 -7.47 -19.66
CA ARG A 99 3.79 -7.20 -20.93
C ARG A 99 2.30 -7.49 -20.90
N ALA A 100 1.77 -7.99 -19.78
CA ALA A 100 0.35 -8.29 -19.65
C ALA A 100 -0.47 -6.99 -19.59
N THR A 101 -1.48 -6.88 -20.46
CA THR A 101 -2.35 -5.71 -20.56
C THR A 101 -3.69 -5.87 -19.85
N THR A 102 -4.00 -7.08 -19.36
CA THR A 102 -5.23 -7.41 -18.63
C THR A 102 -4.90 -7.98 -17.27
N LEU A 103 -5.76 -7.72 -16.28
CA LEU A 103 -5.58 -8.23 -14.92
C LEU A 103 -5.60 -9.77 -14.89
N GLU A 104 -6.56 -10.39 -15.58
CA GLU A 104 -6.70 -11.85 -15.66
C GLU A 104 -5.40 -12.53 -16.12
N LYS A 105 -4.81 -12.05 -17.22
CA LYS A 105 -3.55 -12.59 -17.76
C LYS A 105 -2.39 -12.36 -16.81
N ARG A 106 -2.32 -11.17 -16.21
CA ARG A 106 -1.28 -10.84 -15.22
C ARG A 106 -1.39 -11.73 -13.98
N SER A 107 -2.60 -11.98 -13.51
CA SER A 107 -2.91 -12.84 -12.36
C SER A 107 -2.52 -14.29 -12.65
N ALA A 108 -2.92 -14.85 -13.79
CA ALA A 108 -2.55 -16.21 -14.19
C ALA A 108 -1.02 -16.40 -14.23
N LEU A 109 -0.29 -15.46 -14.85
CA LEU A 109 1.18 -15.48 -14.90
C LEU A 109 1.83 -15.32 -13.52
N GLY A 110 1.26 -14.45 -12.68
CA GLY A 110 1.72 -14.25 -11.30
C GLY A 110 1.54 -15.51 -10.44
N GLN A 111 0.43 -16.23 -10.62
CA GLN A 111 0.18 -17.50 -9.93
C GLN A 111 1.19 -18.59 -10.34
N GLU A 112 1.48 -18.72 -11.65
CA GLU A 112 2.54 -19.61 -12.11
C GLU A 112 3.92 -19.26 -11.53
N LEU A 113 4.20 -17.95 -11.42
CA LEU A 113 5.44 -17.45 -10.86
C LEU A 113 5.53 -17.70 -9.35
N ASP A 114 4.43 -17.54 -8.62
CA ASP A 114 4.34 -17.83 -7.19
C ASP A 114 4.57 -19.33 -6.88
N VAL A 115 4.10 -20.23 -7.75
CA VAL A 115 4.40 -21.67 -7.65
C VAL A 115 5.89 -21.94 -7.88
N LEU A 116 6.48 -21.30 -8.90
CA LEU A 116 7.90 -21.46 -9.25
C LEU A 116 8.84 -20.92 -8.16
N GLU A 117 8.49 -19.79 -7.54
CA GLU A 117 9.25 -19.14 -6.47
C GLU A 117 8.96 -19.73 -5.08
N GLY A 118 7.91 -20.54 -4.96
CA GLY A 118 7.50 -21.18 -3.71
C GLY A 118 6.68 -20.28 -2.78
N HIS A 119 6.20 -19.13 -3.26
CA HIS A 119 5.30 -18.26 -2.52
C HIS A 119 3.95 -18.93 -2.25
N ASP A 120 3.52 -19.88 -3.09
CA ASP A 120 2.31 -20.68 -2.87
C ASP A 120 2.37 -21.44 -1.53
N LYS A 121 3.52 -22.02 -1.18
CA LYS A 121 3.72 -22.67 0.13
C LYS A 121 3.56 -21.69 1.28
N TRP A 122 4.07 -20.47 1.10
CA TRP A 122 3.89 -19.41 2.09
C TRP A 122 2.41 -19.00 2.21
N ARG A 123 1.65 -18.93 1.10
CA ARG A 123 0.21 -18.59 1.14
C ARG A 123 -0.62 -19.66 1.85
N ASN A 124 -0.25 -20.94 1.67
CA ASN A 124 -0.88 -22.10 2.29
C ASN A 124 -0.59 -22.23 3.79
N ASP A 125 0.58 -21.81 4.25
CA ASP A 125 0.88 -21.76 5.68
C ASP A 125 0.15 -20.59 6.35
N PRO A 126 -0.80 -20.81 7.27
CA PRO A 126 -1.49 -19.72 7.96
C PRO A 126 -0.56 -18.96 8.93
N SER A 127 0.56 -19.57 9.34
CA SER A 127 1.45 -18.99 10.35
C SER A 127 2.14 -17.72 9.82
N SER A 128 2.18 -16.70 10.67
CA SER A 128 2.88 -15.45 10.38
C SER A 128 3.05 -14.62 11.64
N GLY A 129 4.20 -13.96 11.78
CA GLY A 129 4.41 -12.94 12.81
C GLY A 129 3.79 -11.57 12.46
N LEU A 130 3.18 -11.42 11.28
CA LEU A 130 2.66 -10.14 10.80
C LEU A 130 1.21 -9.88 11.24
N PHE A 131 0.47 -10.92 11.64
CA PHE A 131 -0.92 -10.86 12.09
C PHE A 131 -1.25 -12.03 13.03
N LEU A 132 -2.32 -11.92 13.80
CA LEU A 132 -2.72 -12.92 14.80
C LEU A 132 -3.54 -14.05 14.15
N TYR A 133 -2.88 -14.91 13.37
CA TYR A 133 -3.53 -15.95 12.56
C TYR A 133 -4.43 -16.90 13.35
N GLU A 134 -4.05 -17.30 14.57
CA GLU A 134 -4.88 -18.17 15.41
C GLU A 134 -6.22 -17.53 15.78
N ARG A 135 -6.24 -16.20 15.99
CA ARG A 135 -7.49 -15.48 16.29
C ARG A 135 -8.40 -15.46 15.07
N VAL A 136 -7.80 -15.27 13.89
CA VAL A 136 -8.51 -15.30 12.61
C VAL A 136 -9.14 -16.67 12.39
N GLN A 137 -8.37 -17.76 12.57
CA GLN A 137 -8.89 -19.13 12.45
C GLN A 137 -10.03 -19.44 13.43
N ARG A 138 -9.88 -19.04 14.71
CA ARG A 138 -10.96 -19.19 15.69
C ARG A 138 -12.22 -18.42 15.28
N LYS A 139 -12.06 -17.21 14.71
CA LYS A 139 -13.19 -16.41 14.24
C LYS A 139 -13.84 -17.03 12.99
N ILE A 140 -13.06 -17.57 12.06
CA ILE A 140 -13.58 -18.34 10.92
C ILE A 140 -14.42 -19.51 11.42
N ALA A 141 -13.88 -20.32 12.34
CA ALA A 141 -14.59 -21.47 12.90
C ALA A 141 -15.90 -21.05 13.60
N MET A 142 -15.89 -19.95 14.34
CA MET A 142 -17.06 -19.37 14.97
C MET A 142 -18.12 -18.96 13.93
N TYR A 143 -17.74 -18.23 12.87
CA TYR A 143 -18.68 -17.86 11.80
C TYR A 143 -19.24 -19.10 11.09
N ARG A 144 -18.39 -20.07 10.72
CA ARG A 144 -18.85 -21.32 10.08
C ARG A 144 -19.84 -22.09 10.96
N ARG A 145 -19.61 -22.14 12.28
CA ARG A 145 -20.55 -22.74 13.23
C ARG A 145 -21.89 -22.03 13.20
N LEU A 146 -21.91 -20.71 13.39
CA LEU A 146 -23.15 -19.92 13.37
C LEU A 146 -23.90 -20.04 12.03
N GLN A 147 -23.17 -20.08 10.92
CA GLN A 147 -23.73 -20.30 9.58
C GLN A 147 -24.41 -21.68 9.48
N SER A 148 -23.76 -22.74 9.99
CA SER A 148 -24.31 -24.10 9.97
C SER A 148 -25.55 -24.25 10.85
N GLU A 149 -25.56 -23.57 12.00
CA GLU A 149 -26.69 -23.52 12.93
C GLU A 149 -27.80 -22.57 12.44
N ARG A 150 -27.55 -21.79 11.39
CA ARG A 150 -28.41 -20.70 10.89
C ARG A 150 -28.84 -19.71 11.98
N ASP A 151 -27.95 -19.46 12.95
CA ASP A 151 -28.17 -18.48 14.03
C ASP A 151 -27.93 -17.06 13.49
N ILE A 152 -28.94 -16.48 12.86
CA ILE A 152 -28.87 -15.16 12.24
C ILE A 152 -28.59 -14.07 13.28
N MET A 153 -29.20 -14.17 14.48
CA MET A 153 -29.02 -13.20 15.54
C MET A 153 -27.60 -13.25 16.10
N GLY A 154 -27.05 -14.44 16.32
CA GLY A 154 -25.65 -14.65 16.70
C GLY A 154 -24.67 -14.14 15.64
N ILE A 155 -25.00 -14.29 14.35
CA ILE A 155 -24.23 -13.71 13.24
C ILE A 155 -24.25 -12.18 13.31
N MET A 156 -25.43 -11.56 13.41
CA MET A 156 -25.58 -10.10 13.49
C MET A 156 -24.83 -9.53 14.69
N PHE A 157 -24.96 -10.16 15.86
CA PHE A 157 -24.21 -9.79 17.06
C PHE A 157 -22.70 -9.88 16.83
N SER A 158 -22.24 -10.99 16.26
CA SER A 158 -20.82 -11.24 15.99
C SER A 158 -20.21 -10.29 14.96
N LEU A 159 -20.96 -9.93 13.92
CA LEU A 159 -20.55 -8.95 12.90
C LEU A 159 -20.47 -7.54 13.49
N ARG A 160 -21.50 -7.12 14.24
CA ARG A 160 -21.53 -5.79 14.88
C ARG A 160 -20.39 -5.60 15.88
N ALA A 161 -20.04 -6.63 16.64
CA ALA A 161 -18.95 -6.57 17.62
C ALA A 161 -17.55 -6.78 17.01
N GLY A 162 -17.42 -7.59 15.96
CA GLY A 162 -16.14 -8.11 15.50
C GLY A 162 -15.57 -7.47 14.23
N LEU A 163 -16.37 -6.78 13.43
CA LEU A 163 -15.96 -6.28 12.12
C LEU A 163 -15.25 -4.92 12.22
N LEU A 164 -13.95 -4.94 12.51
CA LEU A 164 -13.11 -3.75 12.61
C LEU A 164 -12.01 -3.73 11.54
N ARG A 165 -11.76 -2.57 10.92
CA ARG A 165 -10.89 -2.40 9.75
C ARG A 165 -9.42 -2.81 9.96
N LYS A 166 -8.86 -2.57 11.15
CA LYS A 166 -7.45 -2.87 11.48
C LYS A 166 -7.32 -4.05 12.44
N HIS A 167 -8.30 -4.95 12.47
CA HIS A 167 -8.30 -6.03 13.44
C HIS A 167 -7.22 -7.07 13.13
N TRP A 168 -6.55 -7.55 14.18
CA TRP A 168 -5.55 -8.62 14.16
C TRP A 168 -4.34 -8.47 13.23
N GLY A 169 -4.16 -7.32 12.56
CA GLY A 169 -3.04 -7.09 11.64
C GLY A 169 -3.29 -7.56 10.19
N LEU A 170 -4.54 -7.88 9.83
CA LEU A 170 -4.90 -8.36 8.48
C LEU A 170 -4.50 -7.38 7.37
N GLY A 171 -4.56 -6.07 7.63
CA GLY A 171 -4.18 -5.02 6.68
C GLY A 171 -2.68 -4.68 6.64
N ASN A 172 -1.79 -5.53 7.16
CA ASN A 172 -0.36 -5.27 7.14
C ASN A 172 0.20 -5.29 5.70
N PRO A 173 0.76 -4.19 5.16
CA PRO A 173 1.22 -4.14 3.77
C PRO A 173 2.27 -5.22 3.42
N ARG A 174 3.04 -5.68 4.42
CA ARG A 174 4.06 -6.72 4.22
C ARG A 174 3.46 -8.07 3.86
N LEU A 175 2.18 -8.33 4.16
CA LEU A 175 1.49 -9.55 3.73
C LEU A 175 1.24 -9.55 2.21
N TYR A 176 0.90 -8.38 1.67
CA TYR A 176 0.50 -8.23 0.26
C TYR A 176 1.68 -8.02 -0.69
N GLY A 177 2.91 -8.07 -0.20
CA GLY A 177 4.13 -7.93 -0.99
C GLY A 177 4.95 -9.21 -1.15
N VAL A 178 4.48 -10.34 -0.61
CA VAL A 178 5.21 -11.62 -0.69
C VAL A 178 4.88 -12.38 -1.98
N SER A 179 3.60 -12.58 -2.27
CA SER A 179 3.13 -13.20 -3.51
C SER A 179 2.87 -12.17 -4.59
N HIS A 180 2.96 -12.59 -5.86
CA HIS A 180 2.56 -11.76 -7.01
C HIS A 180 1.04 -11.60 -7.10
N VAL A 181 0.29 -12.58 -6.60
CA VAL A 181 -1.18 -12.57 -6.56
C VAL A 181 -1.70 -12.89 -5.17
N GLY A 182 -2.60 -12.03 -4.68
CA GLY A 182 -3.29 -12.24 -3.40
C GLY A 182 -2.33 -12.24 -2.20
N THR A 183 -2.80 -12.82 -1.09
CA THR A 183 -2.07 -12.94 0.17
C THR A 183 -2.26 -14.34 0.76
N LYS A 184 -2.03 -14.52 2.07
CA LYS A 184 -2.31 -15.75 2.82
C LYS A 184 -3.78 -16.20 2.64
N HIS A 185 -4.01 -17.48 2.35
CA HIS A 185 -5.37 -18.02 2.13
C HIS A 185 -6.30 -17.87 3.33
N VAL A 186 -5.76 -17.93 4.56
CA VAL A 186 -6.55 -17.72 5.78
C VAL A 186 -7.18 -16.31 5.87
N VAL A 187 -6.59 -15.31 5.21
CA VAL A 187 -7.18 -13.96 5.12
C VAL A 187 -8.38 -14.00 4.18
N ASP A 188 -8.24 -14.64 3.02
CA ASP A 188 -9.31 -14.80 2.04
C ASP A 188 -10.47 -15.61 2.64
N GLU A 189 -10.18 -16.72 3.33
CA GLU A 189 -11.18 -17.53 4.05
C GLU A 189 -11.95 -16.75 5.12
N TYR A 190 -11.27 -15.84 5.83
CA TYR A 190 -11.92 -14.97 6.80
C TYR A 190 -12.87 -13.98 6.14
N MET A 191 -12.42 -13.34 5.05
CA MET A 191 -13.27 -12.42 4.30
C MET A 191 -14.47 -13.14 3.71
N GLU A 192 -14.29 -14.33 3.15
CA GLU A 192 -15.36 -15.18 2.64
C GLU A 192 -16.37 -15.52 3.74
N ALA A 193 -15.90 -15.97 4.91
CA ALA A 193 -16.78 -16.28 6.04
C ALA A 193 -17.59 -15.05 6.50
N VAL A 194 -17.01 -13.85 6.45
CA VAL A 194 -17.74 -12.60 6.75
C VAL A 194 -18.79 -12.30 5.67
N LEU A 195 -18.44 -12.41 4.38
CA LEU A 195 -19.35 -12.16 3.27
C LEU A 195 -20.53 -13.13 3.27
N THR A 196 -20.27 -14.44 3.40
CA THR A 196 -21.32 -15.45 3.53
C THR A 196 -22.23 -15.15 4.72
N SER A 197 -21.67 -14.68 5.84
CA SER A 197 -22.46 -14.29 7.02
C SER A 197 -23.37 -13.10 6.72
N MET A 198 -22.88 -12.09 6.01
CA MET A 198 -23.69 -10.94 5.58
C MET A 198 -24.81 -11.35 4.62
N ASP A 199 -24.51 -12.23 3.67
CA ASP A 199 -25.49 -12.76 2.72
C ASP A 199 -26.61 -13.54 3.41
N LEU A 200 -26.28 -14.34 4.43
CA LEU A 200 -27.29 -15.04 5.24
C LEU A 200 -28.21 -14.06 5.99
N VAL A 201 -27.66 -12.98 6.55
CA VAL A 201 -28.48 -11.94 7.19
C VAL A 201 -29.40 -11.27 6.17
N LEU A 202 -28.89 -10.97 4.98
CA LEU A 202 -29.66 -10.35 3.90
C LEU A 202 -30.79 -11.25 3.38
N GLN A 203 -30.50 -12.54 3.17
CA GLN A 203 -31.45 -13.53 2.66
C GLN A 203 -32.44 -14.02 3.72
N SER A 204 -32.12 -13.86 5.01
CA SER A 204 -33.05 -14.20 6.09
C SER A 204 -34.36 -13.43 5.86
N ARG A 205 -35.49 -14.11 5.99
CA ARG A 205 -36.80 -13.46 5.89
C ARG A 205 -37.20 -13.07 7.31
N GLY A 206 -37.33 -11.78 7.57
CA GLY A 206 -38.21 -11.35 8.65
C GLY A 206 -39.63 -11.57 8.17
N SER A 207 -40.56 -11.92 9.07
CA SER A 207 -41.97 -12.06 8.73
C SER A 207 -42.49 -10.74 8.14
N ARG A 208 -42.42 -10.61 6.81
CA ARG A 208 -43.07 -9.53 6.09
C ARG A 208 -44.56 -9.83 6.14
N SER A 209 -45.29 -9.03 6.89
CA SER A 209 -46.71 -8.75 6.61
C SER A 209 -47.60 -9.98 6.50
N SER A 210 -47.68 -10.81 7.56
CA SER A 210 -48.90 -11.59 7.73
C SER A 210 -49.91 -10.73 8.48
N HIS A 211 -50.91 -10.21 7.75
CA HIS A 211 -52.17 -9.68 8.30
C HIS A 211 -52.99 -10.78 9.03
N THR A 212 -52.34 -11.72 9.70
CA THR A 212 -52.98 -12.77 10.49
C THR A 212 -52.65 -12.52 11.94
N LEU A 213 -53.69 -12.49 12.78
CA LEU A 213 -53.70 -12.24 14.23
C LEU A 213 -52.93 -13.30 15.06
N ALA A 214 -51.81 -13.83 14.59
CA ALA A 214 -50.93 -14.68 15.39
C ALA A 214 -49.90 -13.79 16.10
N LYS A 215 -49.83 -13.90 17.43
CA LYS A 215 -48.93 -13.14 18.31
C LYS A 215 -47.51 -13.05 17.73
N PRO A 216 -46.89 -11.86 17.70
CA PRO A 216 -45.47 -11.75 17.37
C PRO A 216 -44.66 -12.50 18.43
N HIS A 217 -43.78 -13.41 18.01
CA HIS A 217 -42.64 -13.80 18.84
C HIS A 217 -41.62 -12.65 18.75
N ASP A 218 -40.98 -12.28 19.88
CA ASP A 218 -40.03 -11.15 19.94
C ASP A 218 -38.88 -11.24 18.91
N ASP A 219 -38.50 -12.45 18.47
CA ASP A 219 -37.45 -12.68 17.46
C ASP A 219 -37.88 -12.31 16.03
N ASP A 220 -39.18 -12.29 15.73
CA ASP A 220 -39.70 -12.02 14.38
C ASP A 220 -39.58 -10.53 14.00
N ASP A 221 -39.63 -9.64 14.98
CA ASP A 221 -39.48 -8.19 14.80
C ASP A 221 -38.00 -7.81 14.61
N ALA A 222 -37.07 -8.56 15.22
CA ALA A 222 -35.63 -8.34 15.11
C ALA A 222 -35.09 -8.48 13.68
N LEU A 223 -35.75 -9.30 12.84
CA LEU A 223 -35.38 -9.53 11.44
C LEU A 223 -36.22 -8.72 10.43
N SER A 224 -36.99 -7.74 10.90
CA SER A 224 -37.70 -6.79 10.05
C SER A 224 -36.76 -6.07 9.08
N LEU A 225 -37.32 -5.55 7.99
CA LEU A 225 -36.53 -4.84 6.97
C LEU A 225 -35.79 -3.64 7.58
N ASP A 226 -36.46 -2.90 8.45
CA ASP A 226 -35.90 -1.70 9.08
C ASP A 226 -34.73 -2.04 10.02
N ASN A 227 -34.85 -3.11 10.80
CA ASN A 227 -33.78 -3.58 11.67
C ASN A 227 -32.56 -4.09 10.88
N LYS A 228 -32.79 -4.73 9.72
CA LYS A 228 -31.69 -5.12 8.82
C LYS A 228 -31.00 -3.90 8.21
N LEU A 229 -31.78 -2.93 7.74
CA LEU A 229 -31.23 -1.68 7.20
C LEU A 229 -30.41 -0.94 8.26
N ALA A 230 -30.91 -0.84 9.50
CA ALA A 230 -30.19 -0.27 10.62
C ALA A 230 -28.88 -1.03 10.89
N PHE A 231 -28.94 -2.37 10.97
CA PHE A 231 -27.76 -3.22 11.16
C PHE A 231 -26.68 -3.01 10.10
N PHE A 232 -27.04 -3.04 8.81
CA PHE A 232 -26.07 -2.83 7.74
C PHE A 232 -25.53 -1.41 7.72
N SER A 233 -26.37 -0.41 8.01
CA SER A 233 -25.93 0.98 8.11
C SER A 233 -24.91 1.16 9.22
N GLU A 234 -25.21 0.69 10.44
CA GLU A 234 -24.33 0.73 11.61
C GLU A 234 -23.03 -0.02 11.35
N THR A 235 -23.11 -1.25 10.84
CA THR A 235 -21.94 -2.09 10.54
C THR A 235 -21.04 -1.42 9.52
N ARG A 236 -21.61 -0.82 8.48
CA ARG A 236 -20.87 -0.01 7.49
C ARG A 236 -20.24 1.23 8.11
N HIS A 237 -20.93 1.92 9.02
CA HIS A 237 -20.38 3.09 9.71
C HIS A 237 -19.20 2.70 10.61
N ALA A 238 -19.31 1.60 11.36
CA ALA A 238 -18.26 1.10 12.24
C ALA A 238 -17.03 0.58 11.47
N PHE A 239 -17.25 -0.17 10.38
CA PHE A 239 -16.17 -0.67 9.53
C PHE A 239 -15.52 0.45 8.68
N GLY A 240 -16.30 1.48 8.36
CA GLY A 240 -15.92 2.60 7.50
C GLY A 240 -16.03 2.26 6.01
N ARG A 241 -15.53 3.17 5.16
CA ARG A 241 -15.46 3.00 3.70
C ARG A 241 -14.02 3.12 3.20
N SER A 242 -13.72 2.46 2.10
CA SER A 242 -12.44 2.64 1.41
C SER A 242 -12.42 3.98 0.68
N ALA A 243 -11.23 4.57 0.58
CA ALA A 243 -11.00 5.81 -0.15
C ALA A 243 -9.73 5.67 -0.99
N LEU A 244 -9.71 6.27 -2.17
CA LEU A 244 -8.54 6.31 -3.06
C LEU A 244 -7.90 7.71 -2.99
N MET A 245 -6.63 7.75 -2.60
CA MET A 245 -5.85 8.99 -2.53
C MET A 245 -4.78 9.02 -3.62
N LEU A 246 -4.92 9.96 -4.56
CA LEU A 246 -4.03 10.14 -5.71
C LEU A 246 -3.03 11.26 -5.41
N SER A 247 -1.77 10.92 -5.16
CA SER A 247 -0.73 11.89 -4.83
C SER A 247 -0.30 12.74 -6.03
N GLY A 248 0.31 13.90 -5.78
CA GLY A 248 1.02 14.66 -6.81
C GLY A 248 2.31 13.95 -7.26
N GLY A 249 2.77 14.25 -8.48
CA GLY A 249 4.00 13.66 -9.03
C GLY A 249 4.44 14.20 -10.39
N GLY A 250 3.95 15.38 -10.81
CA GLY A 250 4.21 15.92 -12.15
C GLY A 250 3.75 14.95 -13.24
N GLY A 251 4.62 14.71 -14.24
CA GLY A 251 4.35 13.76 -15.34
C GLY A 251 4.08 12.32 -14.89
N LEU A 252 4.62 11.90 -13.74
CA LEU A 252 4.36 10.57 -13.16
C LEU A 252 2.93 10.44 -12.62
N GLY A 253 2.20 11.54 -12.45
CA GLY A 253 0.79 11.48 -12.06
C GLY A 253 -0.12 10.77 -13.07
N LEU A 254 0.36 10.58 -14.31
CA LEU A 254 -0.34 9.78 -15.31
C LEU A 254 -0.46 8.30 -14.93
N TYR A 255 0.42 7.76 -14.07
CA TYR A 255 0.26 6.38 -13.58
C TYR A 255 -1.06 6.15 -12.86
N HIS A 256 -1.62 7.18 -12.21
CA HIS A 256 -2.92 7.09 -11.53
C HIS A 256 -4.04 6.70 -12.50
N THR A 257 -3.94 7.06 -13.78
CA THR A 257 -4.96 6.70 -14.78
C THR A 257 -5.04 5.19 -15.00
N GLY A 258 -3.90 4.48 -14.99
CA GLY A 258 -3.88 3.02 -15.11
C GLY A 258 -4.46 2.32 -13.88
N ILE A 259 -4.20 2.86 -12.69
CA ILE A 259 -4.78 2.37 -11.43
C ILE A 259 -6.30 2.54 -11.46
N VAL A 260 -6.78 3.74 -11.77
CA VAL A 260 -8.21 4.05 -11.84
C VAL A 260 -8.91 3.21 -12.88
N LYS A 261 -8.34 3.09 -14.09
CA LYS A 261 -8.86 2.22 -15.16
C LYS A 261 -9.09 0.80 -14.66
N THR A 262 -8.07 0.21 -14.03
CA THR A 262 -8.17 -1.17 -13.53
C THR A 262 -9.24 -1.29 -12.45
N LEU A 263 -9.34 -0.30 -11.55
CA LEU A 263 -10.39 -0.30 -10.52
C LEU A 263 -11.80 -0.15 -11.10
N VAL A 264 -11.97 0.62 -12.18
CA VAL A 264 -13.26 0.76 -12.87
C VAL A 264 -13.62 -0.55 -13.59
N GLU A 265 -12.68 -1.14 -14.33
CA GLU A 265 -12.89 -2.41 -15.07
C GLU A 265 -13.31 -3.56 -14.13
N GLU A 266 -12.77 -3.58 -12.91
CA GLU A 266 -13.08 -4.60 -11.90
C GLU A 266 -14.26 -4.21 -10.99
N GLY A 267 -14.86 -3.03 -11.16
CA GLY A 267 -15.94 -2.54 -10.28
C GLY A 267 -15.51 -2.29 -8.82
N LEU A 268 -14.23 -1.97 -8.60
CA LEU A 268 -13.60 -1.78 -7.29
C LEU A 268 -13.26 -0.32 -6.97
N LEU A 269 -13.63 0.63 -7.83
CA LEU A 269 -13.37 2.04 -7.61
C LEU A 269 -14.11 2.55 -6.35
N PRO A 270 -13.42 3.08 -5.33
CA PRO A 270 -14.09 3.56 -4.13
C PRO A 270 -14.81 4.89 -4.40
N THR A 271 -15.94 5.09 -3.72
CA THR A 271 -16.78 6.29 -3.84
C THR A 271 -16.16 7.55 -3.25
N VAL A 272 -15.13 7.41 -2.39
CA VAL A 272 -14.40 8.54 -1.81
C VAL A 272 -13.06 8.67 -2.50
N LEU A 273 -12.89 9.77 -3.23
CA LEU A 273 -11.69 10.08 -4.01
C LEU A 273 -11.05 11.36 -3.46
N SER A 274 -9.73 11.37 -3.35
CA SER A 274 -8.95 12.57 -3.02
C SER A 274 -7.73 12.64 -3.93
N GLY A 275 -7.37 13.85 -4.36
CA GLY A 275 -6.23 14.05 -5.24
C GLY A 275 -5.48 15.33 -4.93
N SER A 276 -4.18 15.35 -5.22
CA SER A 276 -3.33 16.55 -5.14
C SER A 276 -2.54 16.75 -6.43
N SER A 277 -2.48 17.98 -6.95
CA SER A 277 -1.74 18.34 -8.18
C SER A 277 -2.13 17.44 -9.38
N ALA A 278 -1.21 16.67 -9.96
CA ALA A 278 -1.54 15.74 -11.04
C ALA A 278 -2.63 14.72 -10.64
N GLY A 279 -2.67 14.28 -9.38
CA GLY A 279 -3.71 13.40 -8.87
C GLY A 279 -5.08 14.07 -8.73
N SER A 280 -5.16 15.38 -8.49
CA SER A 280 -6.45 16.10 -8.44
C SER A 280 -7.07 16.26 -9.82
N ILE A 281 -6.26 16.34 -10.88
CA ILE A 281 -6.75 16.31 -12.26
C ILE A 281 -7.43 14.97 -12.53
N VAL A 282 -6.77 13.84 -12.22
CA VAL A 282 -7.35 12.51 -12.41
C VAL A 282 -8.60 12.32 -11.55
N ALA A 283 -8.56 12.70 -10.27
CA ALA A 283 -9.72 12.61 -9.38
C ALA A 283 -10.89 13.48 -9.88
N GLY A 284 -10.62 14.69 -10.39
CA GLY A 284 -11.62 15.57 -10.98
C GLY A 284 -12.22 15.00 -12.26
N CYS A 285 -11.41 14.39 -13.13
CA CYS A 285 -11.93 13.69 -14.31
C CYS A 285 -12.86 12.53 -13.94
N VAL A 286 -12.54 11.80 -12.87
CA VAL A 286 -13.39 10.71 -12.39
C VAL A 286 -14.67 11.26 -11.76
N GLY A 287 -14.57 12.28 -10.91
CA GLY A 287 -15.69 12.81 -10.12
C GLY A 287 -16.78 13.54 -10.90
N VAL A 288 -16.58 13.84 -12.18
CA VAL A 288 -17.59 14.48 -13.06
C VAL A 288 -18.30 13.48 -13.98
N ARG A 289 -18.03 12.18 -13.83
CA ARG A 289 -18.56 11.12 -14.70
C ARG A 289 -19.38 10.11 -13.91
N THR A 290 -20.36 9.49 -14.57
CA THR A 290 -21.05 8.31 -14.04
C THR A 290 -20.21 7.04 -14.24
N ASP A 291 -20.59 5.95 -13.56
CA ASP A 291 -19.90 4.66 -13.68
C ASP A 291 -19.95 4.13 -15.13
N GLU A 292 -21.05 4.37 -15.84
CA GLU A 292 -21.23 4.02 -17.26
C GLU A 292 -20.27 4.84 -18.14
N GLU A 293 -20.24 6.16 -17.95
CA GLU A 293 -19.34 7.04 -18.70
C GLU A 293 -17.87 6.69 -18.46
N LEU A 294 -17.50 6.30 -17.23
CA LEU A 294 -16.14 5.87 -16.88
C LEU A 294 -15.70 4.60 -17.60
N SER A 295 -16.63 3.69 -17.87
CA SER A 295 -16.34 2.45 -18.63
C SER A 295 -16.01 2.73 -20.10
N GLU A 296 -16.55 3.82 -20.67
CA GLU A 296 -16.31 4.24 -22.04
C GLU A 296 -15.08 5.13 -22.21
N VAL A 297 -14.55 5.68 -21.10
CA VAL A 297 -13.36 6.55 -21.13
C VAL A 297 -12.18 5.83 -21.78
N HIS A 298 -11.67 6.42 -22.86
CA HIS A 298 -10.41 6.01 -23.45
C HIS A 298 -9.26 6.49 -22.57
N TRP A 299 -8.70 5.59 -21.77
CA TRP A 299 -7.55 5.83 -20.90
C TRP A 299 -6.20 5.92 -21.66
N THR A 300 -6.21 6.51 -22.87
CA THR A 300 -5.14 6.49 -23.88
C THR A 300 -3.79 7.03 -23.41
N CYS A 301 -3.73 7.79 -22.30
CA CYS A 301 -2.47 8.21 -21.69
C CYS A 301 -1.60 7.05 -21.17
N CYS A 302 -2.15 5.85 -20.96
CA CYS A 302 -1.37 4.73 -20.42
C CYS A 302 -0.22 4.28 -21.35
N ARG A 303 -0.32 4.43 -22.68
CA ARG A 303 0.73 3.96 -23.62
C ARG A 303 2.01 4.81 -23.61
N LEU A 304 1.94 6.06 -23.17
CA LEU A 304 3.09 6.98 -23.18
C LEU A 304 4.03 6.80 -21.98
N VAL A 305 3.61 6.10 -20.92
CA VAL A 305 4.34 6.08 -19.65
C VAL A 305 5.14 4.78 -19.43
N TRP A 306 4.78 3.67 -20.10
CA TRP A 306 5.56 2.43 -20.05
C TRP A 306 6.89 2.48 -20.84
N ALA A 307 7.22 3.63 -21.44
CA ALA A 307 8.41 3.84 -22.24
C ALA A 307 9.57 4.54 -21.47
N PHE A 308 9.45 4.70 -20.15
CA PHE A 308 10.50 5.23 -19.28
C PHE A 308 10.96 4.20 -18.24
#